data_AF-A0A7J2IZG7-F1
#
_entry.id   AF-A0A7J2IZG7-F1
#
_cell.length_a   1.000
_cell.length_b   1.000
_cell.length_c   1.000
_cell.angle_alpha   90.00
_cell.angle_beta   90.00
_cell.angle_gamma   90.00
#
_symmetry.space_group_name_H-M   'P 1'
#
loop_
_entity.id
_entity.type
_entity.pdbx_description
1 polymer ?
#
loop_
_entity_poly.entity_id
_entity_poly.type
_entity_poly.pdbx_seq_one_letter_code
_entity_poly.pdbx_strand_id
1 'polypeptide(L)'
;MVTKVDQIRKEIKKKAEKEKREARFDGRVSIEEREVIVDPSTRLPQKNSFAGGIDPKTKEVEIQYKREYAEKKPKKAENTVIDIGRHEITHVKGDRRVKQGCPGTLEKHIAIYEAVSEVLMSKGYNQFDVQYIVNAFEDFIDNINLSDRFDIKGLIWFYEDVGENSESLVEKFERMFNVKVKTKKKPKYSEFYEAFVKLQAMFWNNPKKRILNKYYTHKPEIKETLENFLERSGLNQLKTKINVNGKEVEVRDRKAMLNYLNNEERWPELAKIFAEEFSKLMQPGYALPIPGLGGAGTRGRENEVEVRIKVKKKKSGDEDEEESEEEGIDWDSFEGGNYFDREMKDPEKRKEQAWKDFNKGKKRPNWLNYYEALDAVYERLARRLNIKAEVFTRTTKMPITWYGKRDFDPERDKPKHLTFGFNEKGEVVLKKKRWHHDMNLEYKVAEKGFPEVRFVMIDTSGSMKENPNGGDNVGDTSYIPWGINSKYHYALLAWYGFVEYLRQNYLLKKTTISLANFSDVTALARGLEQAKKLALKPQFGDTYIDID
;
A
#
# COMPACT_ATOMS: atom_id res chain seq x y z
N MET A 1 -23.37 -7.07 -39.80
CA MET A 1 -24.39 -6.30 -39.04
C MET A 1 -23.77 -5.90 -37.71
N VAL A 2 -23.84 -4.63 -37.32
CA VAL A 2 -23.38 -4.18 -35.99
C VAL A 2 -24.42 -4.64 -34.97
N THR A 3 -24.03 -5.40 -33.96
CA THR A 3 -24.99 -5.90 -32.96
C THR A 3 -25.45 -4.76 -32.05
N LYS A 4 -26.61 -4.92 -31.40
CA LYS A 4 -27.10 -3.96 -30.40
C LYS A 4 -26.08 -3.77 -29.25
N VAL A 5 -25.33 -4.81 -28.93
CA VAL A 5 -24.25 -4.82 -27.92
C VAL A 5 -23.08 -3.93 -28.36
N ASP A 6 -22.66 -4.05 -29.62
CA ASP A 6 -21.60 -3.19 -30.19
C ASP A 6 -21.97 -1.70 -30.15
N GLN A 7 -23.26 -1.38 -30.34
CA GLN A 7 -23.75 -0.01 -30.24
C GLN A 7 -23.65 0.52 -28.80
N ILE A 8 -24.09 -0.28 -27.81
CA ILE A 8 -24.01 0.07 -26.38
C ILE A 8 -22.55 0.29 -25.98
N ARG A 9 -21.65 -0.64 -26.35
CA ARG A 9 -20.22 -0.53 -26.04
C ARG A 9 -19.61 0.75 -26.62
N LYS A 10 -19.96 1.10 -27.87
CA LYS A 10 -19.52 2.36 -28.50
C LYS A 10 -20.08 3.59 -27.77
N GLU A 11 -21.33 3.54 -27.31
CA GLU A 11 -21.95 4.65 -26.57
C GLU A 11 -21.27 4.86 -25.20
N ILE A 12 -21.04 3.78 -24.45
CA ILE A 12 -20.33 3.81 -23.17
C ILE A 12 -18.94 4.43 -23.32
N LYS A 13 -18.14 3.93 -24.28
CA LYS A 13 -16.80 4.48 -24.54
C LYS A 13 -16.85 5.96 -24.93
N LYS A 14 -17.81 6.34 -25.80
CA LYS A 14 -17.99 7.73 -26.22
C LYS A 14 -18.34 8.65 -25.04
N LYS A 15 -19.23 8.21 -24.14
CA LYS A 15 -19.61 8.98 -22.94
C LYS A 15 -18.47 9.06 -21.94
N ALA A 16 -17.71 7.99 -21.73
CA ALA A 16 -16.56 8.01 -20.83
C ALA A 16 -15.45 8.93 -21.33
N GLU A 17 -15.15 8.93 -22.63
CA GLU A 17 -14.21 9.89 -23.23
C GLU A 17 -14.71 11.34 -23.11
N LYS A 18 -16.03 11.55 -23.22
CA LYS A 18 -16.63 12.86 -22.95
C LYS A 18 -16.42 13.27 -21.48
N GLU A 19 -16.68 12.38 -20.53
CA GLU A 19 -16.45 12.64 -19.10
C GLU A 19 -15.00 12.98 -18.80
N LYS A 20 -14.04 12.17 -19.30
CA LYS A 20 -12.61 12.43 -19.19
C LYS A 20 -12.26 13.84 -19.66
N ARG A 21 -12.73 14.23 -20.86
CA ARG A 21 -12.48 15.56 -21.43
C ARG A 21 -13.10 16.68 -20.59
N GLU A 22 -14.32 16.50 -20.10
CA GLU A 22 -15.01 17.50 -19.27
C GLU A 22 -14.37 17.65 -17.88
N ALA A 23 -13.90 16.55 -17.30
CA ALA A 23 -13.12 16.54 -16.06
C ALA A 23 -11.74 17.21 -16.23
N ARG A 24 -11.25 17.30 -17.48
CA ARG A 24 -9.86 17.64 -17.85
C ARG A 24 -8.85 16.66 -17.25
N PHE A 25 -9.26 15.40 -17.18
CA PHE A 25 -8.40 14.32 -16.69
C PHE A 25 -7.35 13.99 -17.75
N ASP A 26 -6.07 14.12 -17.37
CA ASP A 26 -4.92 13.89 -18.24
C ASP A 26 -4.51 12.41 -18.32
N GLY A 27 -5.11 11.56 -17.49
CA GLY A 27 -4.89 10.12 -17.47
C GLY A 27 -5.62 9.33 -18.56
N ARG A 28 -5.51 8.01 -18.51
CA ARG A 28 -6.19 7.08 -19.42
C ARG A 28 -7.45 6.53 -18.78
N VAL A 29 -8.52 6.33 -19.57
CA VAL A 29 -9.72 5.62 -19.11
C VAL A 29 -9.88 4.39 -20.00
N SER A 30 -9.66 3.21 -19.42
CA SER A 30 -9.88 1.92 -20.06
C SER A 30 -11.24 1.37 -19.63
N ILE A 31 -12.03 0.97 -20.61
CA ILE A 31 -13.33 0.33 -20.38
C ILE A 31 -13.35 -1.02 -21.06
N GLU A 32 -13.51 -2.04 -20.23
CA GLU A 32 -13.48 -3.44 -20.62
C GLU A 32 -14.81 -4.11 -20.34
N GLU A 33 -15.32 -4.79 -21.37
CA GLU A 33 -16.45 -5.69 -21.23
C GLU A 33 -15.89 -7.10 -21.01
N ARG A 34 -16.39 -7.80 -19.99
CA ARG A 34 -15.94 -9.15 -19.65
C ARG A 34 -17.13 -10.09 -19.48
N GLU A 35 -16.95 -11.37 -19.80
CA GLU A 35 -17.94 -12.42 -19.46
C GLU A 35 -17.90 -12.69 -17.95
N VAL A 36 -16.69 -12.77 -17.40
CA VAL A 36 -16.43 -12.95 -15.98
C VAL A 36 -15.45 -11.88 -15.54
N ILE A 37 -15.85 -11.09 -14.54
CA ILE A 37 -14.95 -10.22 -13.82
C ILE A 37 -14.22 -11.08 -12.80
N VAL A 38 -12.90 -11.07 -12.84
CA VAL A 38 -12.06 -11.84 -11.93
C VAL A 38 -11.47 -10.87 -10.93
N ASP A 39 -11.61 -11.20 -9.66
CA ASP A 39 -10.97 -10.46 -8.60
C ASP A 39 -9.44 -10.59 -8.74
N PRO A 40 -8.70 -9.48 -8.89
CA PRO A 40 -7.29 -9.56 -9.22
C PRO A 40 -6.47 -10.26 -8.13
N SER A 41 -6.95 -10.27 -6.89
CA SER A 41 -6.25 -10.90 -5.77
C SER A 41 -6.52 -12.38 -5.62
N THR A 42 -7.80 -12.73 -5.52
CA THR A 42 -8.18 -14.11 -5.27
C THR A 42 -8.15 -14.94 -6.54
N ARG A 43 -8.06 -14.30 -7.72
CA ARG A 43 -8.27 -14.90 -9.04
C ARG A 43 -9.63 -15.60 -9.16
N LEU A 44 -10.55 -15.32 -8.24
CA LEU A 44 -11.89 -15.89 -8.24
C LEU A 44 -12.86 -14.97 -9.00
N PRO A 45 -13.87 -15.56 -9.66
CA PRO A 45 -14.97 -14.81 -10.26
C PRO A 45 -15.68 -13.91 -9.23
N GLN A 46 -15.81 -12.62 -9.54
CA GLN A 46 -16.67 -11.69 -8.80
C GLN A 46 -18.14 -11.92 -9.16
N LYS A 47 -19.01 -11.89 -8.16
CA LYS A 47 -20.47 -11.95 -8.37
C LYS A 47 -20.98 -10.63 -8.95
N ASN A 48 -20.45 -9.50 -8.49
CA ASN A 48 -20.80 -8.16 -8.96
C ASN A 48 -20.61 -8.02 -10.48
N SER A 49 -21.41 -7.16 -11.07
CA SER A 49 -21.42 -6.90 -12.51
C SER A 49 -20.47 -5.78 -12.93
N PHE A 50 -19.85 -5.11 -11.97
CA PHE A 50 -18.97 -3.97 -12.20
C PHE A 50 -17.76 -4.04 -11.28
N ALA A 51 -16.60 -3.61 -11.81
CA ALA A 51 -15.41 -3.29 -11.04
C ALA A 51 -14.81 -1.99 -11.58
N GLY A 52 -14.24 -1.17 -10.70
CA GLY A 52 -13.58 0.08 -11.03
C GLY A 52 -12.30 0.19 -10.22
N GLY A 53 -11.33 0.91 -10.74
CA GLY A 53 -10.14 1.27 -9.99
C GLY A 53 -9.31 2.29 -10.75
N ILE A 54 -8.47 3.01 -10.03
CA ILE A 54 -7.47 3.89 -10.60
C ILE A 54 -6.06 3.49 -10.17
N ASP A 55 -5.16 3.46 -11.14
CA ASP A 55 -3.73 3.52 -10.92
C ASP A 55 -3.28 4.98 -11.09
N PRO A 56 -3.07 5.77 -10.04
CA PRO A 56 -2.77 7.18 -10.12
C PRO A 56 -1.30 7.48 -10.44
N LYS A 57 -0.39 6.49 -10.43
CA LYS A 57 0.97 6.68 -10.98
C LYS A 57 0.91 6.79 -12.50
N THR A 58 0.18 5.89 -13.12
CA THR A 58 -0.08 5.91 -14.56
C THR A 58 -1.26 6.81 -14.94
N LYS A 59 -2.06 7.20 -13.94
CA LYS A 59 -3.38 7.83 -14.07
C LYS A 59 -4.32 7.01 -14.96
N GLU A 60 -4.24 5.68 -14.90
CA GLU A 60 -5.12 4.80 -15.65
C GLU A 60 -6.33 4.41 -14.79
N VAL A 61 -7.51 4.84 -15.20
CA VAL A 61 -8.80 4.37 -14.69
C VAL A 61 -9.18 3.12 -15.47
N GLU A 62 -9.36 2.00 -14.80
CA GLU A 62 -9.86 0.77 -15.39
C GLU A 62 -11.29 0.51 -14.90
N ILE A 63 -12.22 0.32 -15.83
CA ILE A 63 -13.61 -0.01 -15.52
C ILE A 63 -13.97 -1.29 -16.26
N GLN A 64 -14.37 -2.30 -15.51
CA GLN A 64 -14.84 -3.57 -16.04
C GLN A 64 -16.35 -3.71 -15.81
N TYR A 65 -17.07 -4.23 -16.79
CA TYR A 65 -18.48 -4.57 -16.62
C TYR A 65 -18.84 -5.91 -17.29
N LYS A 66 -19.80 -6.63 -16.71
CA LYS A 66 -20.28 -7.91 -17.25
C LYS A 66 -21.11 -7.70 -18.50
N ARG A 67 -20.75 -8.41 -19.58
CA ARG A 67 -21.47 -8.40 -20.86
C ARG A 67 -22.95 -8.73 -20.69
N GLU A 68 -23.26 -9.81 -19.98
CA GLU A 68 -24.63 -10.26 -19.73
C GLU A 68 -25.49 -9.15 -19.07
N TYR A 69 -24.90 -8.39 -18.13
CA TYR A 69 -25.60 -7.30 -17.47
C TYR A 69 -25.90 -6.16 -18.45
N ALA A 70 -24.93 -5.79 -19.31
CA ALA A 70 -25.11 -4.76 -20.32
C ALA A 70 -26.16 -5.14 -21.38
N GLU A 71 -26.25 -6.41 -21.74
CA GLU A 71 -27.27 -6.92 -22.66
C GLU A 71 -28.68 -6.82 -22.06
N LYS A 72 -28.84 -7.22 -20.80
CA LYS A 72 -30.13 -7.22 -20.09
C LYS A 72 -30.58 -5.83 -19.66
N LYS A 73 -29.64 -4.99 -19.21
CA LYS A 73 -29.90 -3.70 -18.54
C LYS A 73 -29.00 -2.58 -19.13
N PRO A 74 -29.06 -2.30 -20.45
CA PRO A 74 -28.08 -1.45 -21.15
C PRO A 74 -27.96 -0.04 -20.59
N LYS A 75 -29.10 0.62 -20.32
CA LYS A 75 -29.10 1.97 -19.73
C LYS A 75 -28.55 1.99 -18.30
N LYS A 76 -28.74 0.91 -17.51
CA LYS A 76 -28.16 0.85 -16.16
C LYS A 76 -26.65 0.68 -16.26
N ALA A 77 -26.21 -0.29 -17.06
CA ALA A 77 -24.79 -0.55 -17.29
C ALA A 77 -24.03 0.70 -17.73
N GLU A 78 -24.57 1.42 -18.71
CA GLU A 78 -23.98 2.66 -19.18
C GLU A 78 -23.81 3.69 -18.08
N ASN A 79 -24.88 4.07 -17.37
CA ASN A 79 -24.78 5.09 -16.34
C ASN A 79 -23.90 4.65 -15.17
N THR A 80 -23.91 3.36 -14.81
CA THR A 80 -23.03 2.80 -13.77
C THR A 80 -21.57 2.92 -14.15
N VAL A 81 -21.19 2.53 -15.38
CA VAL A 81 -19.81 2.68 -15.87
C VAL A 81 -19.39 4.15 -15.87
N ILE A 82 -20.27 5.06 -16.28
CA ILE A 82 -19.98 6.50 -16.29
C ILE A 82 -19.77 7.06 -14.87
N ASP A 83 -20.64 6.70 -13.93
CA ASP A 83 -20.52 7.21 -12.56
C ASP A 83 -19.35 6.57 -11.80
N ILE A 84 -19.03 5.30 -12.03
CA ILE A 84 -17.79 4.68 -11.53
C ILE A 84 -16.58 5.44 -12.10
N GLY A 85 -16.56 5.73 -13.41
CA GLY A 85 -15.46 6.49 -14.00
C GLY A 85 -15.29 7.88 -13.38
N ARG A 86 -16.38 8.59 -13.08
CA ARG A 86 -16.32 9.87 -12.36
C ARG A 86 -15.75 9.72 -10.95
N HIS A 87 -16.16 8.67 -10.24
CA HIS A 87 -15.63 8.32 -8.92
C HIS A 87 -14.12 8.10 -8.99
N GLU A 88 -13.65 7.20 -9.85
CA GLU A 88 -12.22 6.89 -9.96
C GLU A 88 -11.38 8.11 -10.38
N ILE A 89 -11.89 8.98 -11.26
CA ILE A 89 -11.20 10.23 -11.63
C ILE A 89 -11.07 11.18 -10.43
N THR A 90 -12.05 11.18 -9.53
CA THR A 90 -12.09 12.10 -8.38
C THR A 90 -10.96 11.81 -7.38
N HIS A 91 -10.59 10.54 -7.19
CA HIS A 91 -9.46 10.13 -6.35
C HIS A 91 -8.12 10.83 -6.69
N VAL A 92 -7.93 11.29 -7.94
CA VAL A 92 -6.64 11.80 -8.46
C VAL A 92 -6.66 13.31 -8.71
N LYS A 93 -7.16 14.11 -7.75
CA LYS A 93 -7.24 15.59 -7.83
C LYS A 93 -7.85 16.13 -9.15
N GLY A 94 -8.48 15.25 -9.93
CA GLY A 94 -8.39 15.26 -11.39
C GLY A 94 -9.72 15.52 -12.09
N ASP A 95 -10.80 15.74 -11.34
CA ASP A 95 -12.03 16.28 -11.87
C ASP A 95 -12.18 17.75 -11.46
N ARG A 96 -11.95 18.66 -12.41
CA ARG A 96 -12.08 20.11 -12.18
C ARG A 96 -13.51 20.55 -11.84
N ARG A 97 -14.51 19.68 -12.04
CA ARG A 97 -15.94 19.96 -11.80
C ARG A 97 -16.32 19.77 -10.33
N VAL A 98 -15.58 18.95 -9.60
CA VAL A 98 -15.72 18.82 -8.14
C VAL A 98 -14.74 19.73 -7.43
N LYS A 99 -15.05 20.09 -6.17
CA LYS A 99 -14.23 21.04 -5.42
C LYS A 99 -12.87 20.44 -5.08
N GLN A 100 -12.86 19.18 -4.62
CA GLN A 100 -11.70 18.43 -4.14
C GLN A 100 -11.93 16.94 -4.41
N GLY A 101 -10.82 16.24 -4.66
CA GLY A 101 -10.77 14.78 -4.66
C GLY A 101 -10.25 14.25 -3.34
N CYS A 102 -10.77 13.12 -2.86
CA CYS A 102 -10.31 12.45 -1.65
C CYS A 102 -9.51 11.18 -2.03
N PRO A 103 -8.34 10.94 -1.42
CA PRO A 103 -7.60 11.84 -0.53
C PRO A 103 -6.85 12.93 -1.33
N GLY A 104 -6.73 12.79 -2.66
CA GLY A 104 -6.08 13.74 -3.57
C GLY A 104 -4.56 13.87 -3.43
N THR A 105 -3.95 13.48 -2.30
CA THR A 105 -2.50 13.42 -2.06
C THR A 105 -2.15 12.28 -1.12
N LEU A 106 -0.93 11.74 -1.24
CA LEU A 106 -0.39 10.73 -0.33
C LEU A 106 -0.36 11.23 1.12
N GLU A 107 0.00 12.49 1.36
CA GLU A 107 0.09 13.04 2.71
C GLU A 107 -1.27 13.02 3.44
N LYS A 108 -2.36 13.28 2.72
CA LYS A 108 -3.72 13.23 3.27
C LYS A 108 -4.18 11.80 3.49
N HIS A 109 -3.87 10.90 2.56
CA HIS A 109 -4.13 9.48 2.73
C HIS A 109 -3.44 8.96 4.01
N ILE A 110 -2.15 9.26 4.20
CA ILE A 110 -1.40 8.87 5.39
C ILE A 110 -2.04 9.43 6.66
N ALA A 111 -2.49 10.70 6.65
CA ALA A 111 -3.15 11.29 7.82
C ALA A 111 -4.48 10.62 8.17
N ILE A 112 -5.29 10.24 7.17
CA ILE A 112 -6.52 9.44 7.34
C ILE A 112 -6.15 8.05 7.87
N TYR A 113 -5.17 7.40 7.24
CA TYR A 113 -4.70 6.06 7.57
C TYR A 113 -4.20 5.97 9.01
N GLU A 114 -3.39 6.93 9.46
CA GLU A 114 -2.89 7.00 10.83
C GLU A 114 -4.04 7.13 11.84
N ALA A 115 -5.01 8.00 11.57
CA ALA A 115 -6.16 8.20 12.44
C ALA A 115 -7.03 6.95 12.57
N VAL A 116 -7.25 6.23 11.46
CA VAL A 116 -7.97 4.94 11.46
C VAL A 116 -7.15 3.85 12.16
N SER A 117 -5.85 3.78 11.91
CA SER A 117 -4.95 2.77 12.49
C SER A 117 -4.90 2.86 14.01
N GLU A 118 -4.82 4.08 14.56
CA GLU A 118 -4.82 4.33 16.01
C GLU A 118 -6.03 3.67 16.70
N VAL A 119 -7.21 3.76 16.07
CA VAL A 119 -8.47 3.22 16.58
C VAL A 119 -8.56 1.70 16.41
N LEU A 120 -8.25 1.20 15.22
CA LEU A 120 -8.52 -0.19 14.87
C LEU A 120 -7.44 -1.14 15.41
N MET A 121 -6.17 -0.79 15.28
CA MET A 121 -5.08 -1.66 15.75
C MET A 121 -5.12 -1.84 17.27
N SER A 122 -5.53 -0.82 18.02
CA SER A 122 -5.72 -0.94 19.48
C SER A 122 -6.87 -1.87 19.89
N LYS A 123 -7.79 -2.16 18.97
CA LYS A 123 -8.89 -3.12 19.13
C LYS A 123 -8.58 -4.51 18.53
N GLY A 124 -7.34 -4.75 18.09
CA GLY A 124 -6.89 -6.03 17.54
C GLY A 124 -7.21 -6.26 16.06
N TYR A 125 -7.69 -5.25 15.33
CA TYR A 125 -7.91 -5.34 13.88
C TYR A 125 -6.58 -5.36 13.13
N ASN A 126 -6.56 -6.03 11.97
CA ASN A 126 -5.35 -6.16 11.16
C ASN A 126 -5.20 -4.98 10.16
N GLN A 127 -4.12 -4.99 9.39
CA GLN A 127 -3.83 -3.91 8.42
C GLN A 127 -4.88 -3.84 7.29
N PHE A 128 -5.46 -4.96 6.88
CA PHE A 128 -6.48 -4.99 5.83
C PHE A 128 -7.79 -4.36 6.30
N ASP A 129 -8.16 -4.55 7.56
CA ASP A 129 -9.31 -3.89 8.17
C ASP A 129 -9.13 -2.35 8.19
N VAL A 130 -7.91 -1.89 8.47
CA VAL A 130 -7.55 -0.47 8.39
C VAL A 130 -7.72 0.06 6.97
N GLN A 131 -7.10 -0.60 5.99
CA GLN A 131 -7.20 -0.21 4.57
C GLN A 131 -8.64 -0.16 4.08
N TYR A 132 -9.44 -1.16 4.46
CA TYR A 132 -10.86 -1.22 4.17
C TYR A 132 -11.59 0.02 4.68
N ILE A 133 -11.39 0.38 5.95
CA ILE A 133 -12.07 1.52 6.57
C ILE A 133 -11.60 2.85 5.97
N VAL A 134 -10.30 2.98 5.68
CA VAL A 134 -9.74 4.15 5.00
C VAL A 134 -10.39 4.33 3.63
N ASN A 135 -10.43 3.29 2.80
CA ASN A 135 -11.06 3.33 1.48
C ASN A 135 -12.55 3.65 1.58
N ALA A 136 -13.28 3.02 2.51
CA ALA A 136 -14.69 3.33 2.72
C ALA A 136 -14.91 4.79 3.14
N PHE A 137 -14.05 5.36 3.98
CA PHE A 137 -14.13 6.76 4.35
C PHE A 137 -13.83 7.70 3.16
N GLU A 138 -12.78 7.42 2.39
CA GLU A 138 -12.42 8.18 1.18
C GLU A 138 -13.56 8.15 0.14
N ASP A 139 -14.11 6.96 -0.13
CA ASP A 139 -15.26 6.77 -1.02
C ASP A 139 -16.51 7.50 -0.53
N PHE A 140 -16.73 7.57 0.78
CA PHE A 140 -17.81 8.35 1.36
C PHE A 140 -17.69 9.83 1.01
N ILE A 141 -16.49 10.42 1.15
CA ILE A 141 -16.23 11.82 0.80
C ILE A 141 -16.42 12.04 -0.71
N ASP A 142 -15.85 11.17 -1.54
CA ASP A 142 -15.90 11.29 -3.00
C ASP A 142 -17.31 11.15 -3.57
N ASN A 143 -18.07 10.15 -3.12
CA ASN A 143 -19.44 9.94 -3.57
C ASN A 143 -20.37 11.09 -3.18
N ILE A 144 -20.09 11.72 -2.04
CA ILE A 144 -20.81 12.89 -1.58
C ILE A 144 -20.50 14.09 -2.47
N ASN A 145 -19.23 14.31 -2.81
CA ASN A 145 -18.79 15.37 -3.71
C ASN A 145 -19.38 15.23 -5.11
N LEU A 146 -19.41 14.01 -5.64
CA LEU A 146 -20.09 13.71 -6.90
C LEU A 146 -21.58 14.03 -6.83
N SER A 147 -22.25 13.68 -5.71
CA SER A 147 -23.69 13.89 -5.56
C SER A 147 -24.11 15.37 -5.53
N ASP A 148 -23.18 16.29 -5.23
CA ASP A 148 -23.43 17.74 -5.28
C ASP A 148 -23.54 18.24 -6.73
N ARG A 149 -22.80 17.62 -7.64
CA ARG A 149 -22.65 18.07 -9.04
C ARG A 149 -23.39 17.21 -10.05
N PHE A 150 -23.60 15.94 -9.75
CA PHE A 150 -24.10 14.95 -10.70
C PHE A 150 -25.33 14.20 -10.18
N ASP A 151 -26.17 13.78 -11.12
CA ASP A 151 -27.23 12.81 -10.87
C ASP A 151 -26.63 11.40 -10.86
N ILE A 152 -26.16 10.98 -9.67
CA ILE A 152 -25.45 9.72 -9.38
C ILE A 152 -26.34 8.44 -9.49
N LYS A 153 -27.15 8.34 -10.54
CA LYS A 153 -28.03 7.17 -10.79
C LYS A 153 -27.22 5.89 -10.99
N GLY A 154 -26.07 6.00 -11.65
CA GLY A 154 -25.14 4.91 -11.88
C GLY A 154 -24.58 4.34 -10.59
N LEU A 155 -24.19 5.18 -9.63
CA LEU A 155 -23.77 4.72 -8.30
C LEU A 155 -24.91 4.02 -7.55
N ILE A 156 -26.15 4.54 -7.62
CA ILE A 156 -27.31 3.85 -7.01
C ILE A 156 -27.50 2.46 -7.62
N TRP A 157 -27.31 2.31 -8.93
CA TRP A 157 -27.39 1.01 -9.59
C TRP A 157 -26.20 0.11 -9.32
N PHE A 158 -25.01 0.67 -9.09
CA PHE A 158 -23.86 -0.06 -8.59
C PHE A 158 -24.16 -0.66 -7.21
N TYR A 159 -24.66 0.15 -6.26
CA TYR A 159 -25.05 -0.37 -4.95
C TYR A 159 -26.21 -1.37 -5.02
N GLU A 160 -27.19 -1.16 -5.93
CA GLU A 160 -28.22 -2.16 -6.20
C GLU A 160 -27.60 -3.49 -6.67
N ASP A 161 -26.65 -3.47 -7.60
CA ASP A 161 -25.93 -4.65 -8.09
C ASP A 161 -25.15 -5.35 -6.98
N VAL A 162 -24.44 -4.60 -6.11
CA VAL A 162 -23.79 -5.18 -4.92
C VAL A 162 -24.82 -5.85 -4.00
N GLY A 163 -26.01 -5.28 -3.85
CA GLY A 163 -27.09 -5.86 -3.05
C GLY A 163 -27.76 -7.08 -3.70
N GLU A 164 -27.86 -7.11 -5.03
CA GLU A 164 -28.34 -8.30 -5.79
C GLU A 164 -27.36 -9.47 -5.65
N ASN A 165 -26.07 -9.16 -5.48
CA ASN A 165 -24.98 -10.13 -5.48
C ASN A 165 -24.35 -10.37 -4.10
N SER A 166 -24.90 -9.76 -3.03
CA SER A 166 -24.41 -9.99 -1.69
C SER A 166 -24.72 -11.43 -1.29
N GLU A 167 -23.68 -12.17 -0.91
CA GLU A 167 -23.80 -13.58 -0.56
C GLU A 167 -24.61 -13.69 0.72
N SER A 168 -25.76 -14.37 0.67
CA SER A 168 -26.48 -14.66 1.89
C SER A 168 -25.65 -15.63 2.74
N LEU A 169 -25.77 -15.54 4.08
CA LEU A 169 -25.16 -16.54 4.99
C LEU A 169 -25.51 -17.98 4.59
N VAL A 170 -26.70 -18.18 4.00
CA VAL A 170 -27.13 -19.48 3.51
C VAL A 170 -26.30 -19.91 2.30
N GLU A 171 -26.11 -19.05 1.30
CA GLU A 171 -25.25 -19.35 0.14
C GLU A 171 -23.80 -19.64 0.55
N LYS A 172 -23.27 -18.89 1.52
CA LYS A 172 -21.92 -19.13 2.05
C LYS A 172 -21.83 -20.52 2.69
N PHE A 173 -22.84 -20.90 3.47
CA PHE A 173 -22.96 -22.23 4.08
C PHE A 173 -23.13 -23.33 3.03
N GLU A 174 -23.99 -23.12 2.04
CA GLU A 174 -24.21 -24.06 0.94
C GLU A 174 -22.89 -24.35 0.20
N ARG A 175 -22.09 -23.31 -0.06
CA ARG A 175 -20.76 -23.44 -0.69
C ARG A 175 -19.78 -24.19 0.21
N MET A 176 -19.71 -23.83 1.49
CA MET A 176 -18.73 -24.39 2.43
C MET A 176 -18.96 -25.88 2.70
N PHE A 177 -20.23 -26.30 2.76
CA PHE A 177 -20.58 -27.69 3.08
C PHE A 177 -21.07 -28.51 1.89
N ASN A 178 -21.08 -27.92 0.68
CA ASN A 178 -21.64 -28.52 -0.53
C ASN A 178 -23.08 -29.05 -0.31
N VAL A 179 -23.90 -28.32 0.45
CA VAL A 179 -25.29 -28.67 0.75
C VAL A 179 -26.21 -27.66 0.08
N LYS A 180 -27.31 -28.10 -0.53
CA LYS A 180 -28.37 -27.18 -1.00
C LYS A 180 -29.41 -26.95 0.10
N VAL A 181 -29.47 -25.73 0.62
CA VAL A 181 -30.45 -25.24 1.58
C VAL A 181 -31.48 -24.39 0.82
N LYS A 182 -32.70 -24.92 0.67
CA LYS A 182 -33.81 -24.17 0.05
C LYS A 182 -34.27 -23.01 0.95
N THR A 183 -33.56 -21.88 0.96
CA THR A 183 -34.09 -20.63 1.53
C THR A 183 -34.36 -19.61 0.45
N LYS A 184 -35.57 -19.04 0.47
CA LYS A 184 -35.98 -17.92 -0.39
C LYS A 184 -35.60 -16.55 0.20
N LYS A 185 -34.65 -16.49 1.14
CA LYS A 185 -34.27 -15.20 1.74
C LYS A 185 -33.55 -14.37 0.68
N LYS A 186 -34.09 -13.20 0.38
CA LYS A 186 -33.45 -12.25 -0.53
C LYS A 186 -32.10 -11.80 0.06
N PRO A 187 -31.09 -11.55 -0.78
CA PRO A 187 -29.80 -11.04 -0.33
C PRO A 187 -29.99 -9.71 0.40
N LYS A 188 -29.15 -9.48 1.41
CA LYS A 188 -29.09 -8.29 2.25
C LYS A 188 -27.65 -7.82 2.34
N TYR A 189 -27.46 -6.53 2.60
CA TYR A 189 -26.13 -6.02 2.90
C TYR A 189 -25.63 -6.53 4.26
N SER A 190 -24.32 -6.57 4.41
CA SER A 190 -23.70 -6.64 5.72
C SER A 190 -24.02 -5.40 6.53
N GLU A 191 -23.92 -5.50 7.85
CA GLU A 191 -24.27 -4.41 8.77
C GLU A 191 -23.43 -3.16 8.50
N PHE A 192 -22.11 -3.33 8.39
CA PHE A 192 -21.19 -2.26 7.98
C PHE A 192 -21.59 -1.66 6.63
N TYR A 193 -21.79 -2.50 5.60
CA TYR A 193 -22.03 -2.00 4.25
C TYR A 193 -23.39 -1.29 4.14
N GLU A 194 -24.40 -1.77 4.86
CA GLU A 194 -25.68 -1.08 5.00
C GLU A 194 -25.52 0.29 5.67
N ALA A 195 -24.76 0.37 6.76
CA ALA A 195 -24.47 1.64 7.42
C ALA A 195 -23.79 2.60 6.43
N PHE A 196 -22.78 2.12 5.71
CA PHE A 196 -22.02 2.89 4.72
C PHE A 196 -22.91 3.42 3.58
N VAL A 197 -23.73 2.56 2.99
CA VAL A 197 -24.67 2.94 1.92
C VAL A 197 -25.74 3.89 2.44
N LYS A 198 -26.29 3.65 3.65
CA LYS A 198 -27.27 4.55 4.27
C LYS A 198 -26.69 5.92 4.53
N LEU A 199 -25.48 6.00 5.07
CA LEU A 199 -24.79 7.25 5.36
C LEU A 199 -24.67 8.08 4.08
N GLN A 200 -24.12 7.51 3.01
CA GLN A 200 -24.01 8.19 1.72
C GLN A 200 -25.38 8.59 1.15
N ALA A 201 -26.35 7.69 1.21
CA ALA A 201 -27.71 7.94 0.72
C ALA A 201 -28.38 9.12 1.43
N MET A 202 -27.98 9.48 2.67
CA MET A 202 -28.48 10.70 3.32
C MET A 202 -28.14 11.97 2.53
N PHE A 203 -27.00 11.97 1.83
CA PHE A 203 -26.50 13.09 1.06
C PHE A 203 -26.92 13.08 -0.40
N TRP A 204 -27.61 12.05 -0.89
CA TRP A 204 -28.01 11.99 -2.29
C TRP A 204 -29.37 12.65 -2.54
N ASN A 205 -29.47 13.60 -3.46
CA ASN A 205 -30.74 14.24 -3.84
C ASN A 205 -31.57 13.43 -4.85
N ASN A 206 -31.34 12.13 -4.95
CA ASN A 206 -31.99 11.27 -5.94
C ASN A 206 -33.07 10.40 -5.27
N PRO A 207 -34.36 10.54 -5.61
CA PRO A 207 -35.42 9.73 -5.02
C PRO A 207 -35.27 8.23 -5.32
N LYS A 208 -34.55 7.86 -6.39
CA LYS A 208 -34.32 6.46 -6.76
C LYS A 208 -33.52 5.66 -5.73
N LYS A 209 -32.80 6.33 -4.82
CA LYS A 209 -32.06 5.68 -3.72
C LYS A 209 -32.93 4.77 -2.85
N ARG A 210 -34.26 5.00 -2.81
CA ARG A 210 -35.23 4.14 -2.13
C ARG A 210 -35.22 2.69 -2.61
N ILE A 211 -34.73 2.42 -3.84
CA ILE A 211 -34.59 1.05 -4.35
C ILE A 211 -33.65 0.20 -3.49
N LEU A 212 -32.71 0.83 -2.79
CA LEU A 212 -31.72 0.15 -1.93
C LEU A 212 -32.35 -0.38 -0.62
N ASN A 213 -33.51 0.16 -0.21
CA ASN A 213 -34.20 -0.27 1.01
C ASN A 213 -34.52 -1.76 1.02
N LYS A 214 -34.70 -2.39 -0.15
CA LYS A 214 -34.96 -3.83 -0.23
C LYS A 214 -33.78 -4.69 0.25
N TYR A 215 -32.56 -4.15 0.27
CA TYR A 215 -31.34 -4.83 0.73
C TYR A 215 -30.97 -4.50 2.18
N TYR A 216 -31.67 -3.56 2.82
CA TYR A 216 -31.42 -3.19 4.22
C TYR A 216 -31.99 -4.24 5.18
N THR A 217 -31.24 -4.53 6.24
CA THR A 217 -31.58 -5.33 7.40
C THR A 217 -32.32 -4.51 8.46
N HIS A 218 -32.06 -3.21 8.56
CA HIS A 218 -32.64 -2.30 9.54
C HIS A 218 -32.36 -2.67 11.00
N LYS A 219 -31.21 -3.30 11.27
CA LYS A 219 -30.78 -3.59 12.64
C LYS A 219 -30.61 -2.30 13.47
N PRO A 220 -31.02 -2.29 14.76
CA PRO A 220 -30.88 -1.11 15.63
C PRO A 220 -29.45 -0.57 15.72
N GLU A 221 -28.47 -1.46 15.75
CA GLU A 221 -27.03 -1.15 15.86
C GLU A 221 -26.54 -0.29 14.69
N ILE A 222 -27.11 -0.51 13.49
CA ILE A 222 -26.82 0.30 12.30
C ILE A 222 -27.35 1.72 12.47
N LYS A 223 -28.55 1.87 13.04
CA LYS A 223 -29.16 3.17 13.29
C LYS A 223 -28.34 3.93 14.34
N GLU A 224 -28.00 3.27 15.44
CA GLU A 224 -27.17 3.83 16.52
C GLU A 224 -25.82 4.30 15.99
N THR A 225 -25.12 3.46 15.20
CA THR A 225 -23.84 3.81 14.57
C THR A 225 -23.94 5.09 13.75
N LEU A 226 -25.00 5.23 12.94
CA LEU A 226 -25.22 6.42 12.11
C LEU A 226 -25.56 7.67 12.94
N GLU A 227 -26.37 7.53 13.98
CA GLU A 227 -26.73 8.64 14.87
C GLU A 227 -25.50 9.14 15.64
N ASN A 228 -24.72 8.24 16.22
CA ASN A 228 -23.48 8.56 16.92
C ASN A 228 -22.45 9.21 15.98
N PHE A 229 -22.27 8.68 14.77
CA PHE A 229 -21.36 9.29 13.79
C PHE A 229 -21.79 10.73 13.48
N LEU A 230 -23.07 10.97 13.18
CA LEU A 230 -23.58 12.30 12.85
C LEU A 230 -23.50 13.27 14.02
N GLU A 231 -23.73 12.80 15.24
CA GLU A 231 -23.62 13.61 16.45
C GLU A 231 -22.17 13.97 16.77
N ARG A 232 -21.28 12.97 16.87
CA ARG A 232 -19.88 13.15 17.23
C ARG A 232 -19.08 13.92 16.19
N SER A 233 -19.41 13.74 14.90
CA SER A 233 -18.81 14.52 13.81
C SER A 233 -19.30 15.97 13.74
N GLY A 234 -20.32 16.35 14.52
CA GLY A 234 -20.96 17.67 14.46
C GLY A 234 -21.90 17.88 13.28
N LEU A 235 -22.02 16.90 12.36
CA LEU A 235 -22.88 16.98 11.18
C LEU A 235 -24.37 17.15 11.51
N ASN A 236 -24.82 16.63 12.66
CA ASN A 236 -26.21 16.77 13.12
C ASN A 236 -26.55 18.20 13.55
N GLN A 237 -25.56 19.04 13.83
CA GLN A 237 -25.75 20.45 14.21
C GLN A 237 -25.99 21.35 12.98
N LEU A 238 -25.67 20.86 11.78
CA LEU A 238 -25.79 21.59 10.53
C LEU A 238 -27.22 21.47 9.98
N LYS A 239 -28.12 22.24 10.57
CA LYS A 239 -29.54 22.31 10.21
C LYS A 239 -29.92 23.72 9.78
N THR A 240 -30.88 23.81 8.88
CA THR A 240 -31.53 25.06 8.48
C THR A 240 -33.03 24.94 8.76
N LYS A 241 -33.65 26.04 9.14
CA LYS A 241 -35.10 26.11 9.32
C LYS A 241 -35.75 26.42 7.97
N ILE A 242 -36.73 25.61 7.58
CA ILE A 242 -37.55 25.85 6.39
C ILE A 242 -39.02 25.87 6.79
N ASN A 243 -39.82 26.66 6.10
CA ASN A 243 -41.26 26.68 6.30
C ASN A 243 -41.93 25.66 5.38
N VAL A 244 -42.52 24.61 5.95
CA VAL A 244 -43.28 23.58 5.23
C VAL A 244 -44.73 23.64 5.71
N ASN A 245 -45.64 24.02 4.82
CA ASN A 245 -47.08 24.15 5.12
C ASN A 245 -47.38 25.08 6.33
N GLY A 246 -46.67 26.20 6.45
CA GLY A 246 -46.86 27.18 7.53
C GLY A 246 -46.18 26.80 8.85
N LYS A 247 -45.54 25.62 8.95
CA LYS A 247 -44.78 25.19 10.12
C LYS A 247 -43.29 25.29 9.85
N GLU A 248 -42.56 25.89 10.78
CA GLU A 248 -41.10 25.91 10.76
C GLU A 248 -40.58 24.53 11.15
N VAL A 249 -39.86 23.88 10.24
CA VAL A 249 -39.26 22.57 10.44
C VAL A 249 -37.76 22.68 10.24
N GLU A 250 -37.00 22.15 11.19
CA GLU A 250 -35.55 22.00 11.03
C GLU A 250 -35.25 20.83 10.08
N VAL A 251 -34.56 21.15 8.99
CA VAL A 251 -34.04 20.16 8.06
C VAL A 251 -32.52 20.25 8.01
N ARG A 252 -31.85 19.14 7.70
CA ARG A 252 -30.39 19.13 7.54
C ARG A 252 -30.00 20.06 6.40
N ASP A 253 -29.05 20.97 6.66
CA ASP A 253 -28.48 21.82 5.62
C ASP A 253 -27.40 21.01 4.89
N ARG A 254 -27.83 20.36 3.81
CA ARG A 254 -26.94 19.55 2.96
C ARG A 254 -25.74 20.36 2.48
N LYS A 255 -25.90 21.63 2.11
CA LYS A 255 -24.79 22.44 1.58
C LYS A 255 -23.77 22.75 2.68
N ALA A 256 -24.24 23.07 3.88
CA ALA A 256 -23.37 23.25 5.04
C ALA A 256 -22.62 21.96 5.38
N MET A 257 -23.32 20.81 5.41
CA MET A 257 -22.68 19.51 5.65
C MET A 257 -21.65 19.16 4.56
N LEU A 258 -21.95 19.43 3.29
CA LEU A 258 -21.01 19.22 2.18
C LEU A 258 -19.75 20.08 2.34
N ASN A 259 -19.90 21.36 2.69
CA ASN A 259 -18.75 22.23 2.93
C ASN A 259 -17.94 21.76 4.15
N TYR A 260 -18.62 21.25 5.19
CA TYR A 260 -17.99 20.69 6.37
C TYR A 260 -17.15 19.45 6.05
N LEU A 261 -17.72 18.50 5.31
CA LEU A 261 -17.06 17.26 4.89
C LEU A 261 -15.89 17.51 3.92
N ASN A 262 -15.93 18.60 3.16
CA ASN A 262 -14.85 19.02 2.26
C ASN A 262 -13.71 19.76 2.96
N ASN A 263 -13.78 19.97 4.29
CA ASN A 263 -12.66 20.51 5.02
C ASN A 263 -11.61 19.43 5.27
N GLU A 264 -10.58 19.41 4.43
CA GLU A 264 -9.51 18.40 4.43
C GLU A 264 -8.71 18.37 5.74
N GLU A 265 -8.64 19.49 6.46
CA GLU A 265 -7.99 19.56 7.77
C GLU A 265 -8.72 18.73 8.84
N ARG A 266 -10.02 18.46 8.62
CA ARG A 266 -10.87 17.66 9.51
C ARG A 266 -10.95 16.20 9.13
N TRP A 267 -10.40 15.81 7.97
CA TRP A 267 -10.48 14.41 7.52
C TRP A 267 -9.87 13.42 8.52
N PRO A 268 -8.72 13.67 9.18
CA PRO A 268 -8.21 12.75 10.19
C PRO A 268 -9.17 12.56 11.37
N GLU A 269 -9.76 13.64 11.89
CA GLU A 269 -10.74 13.58 12.99
C GLU A 269 -12.02 12.84 12.56
N LEU A 270 -12.54 13.15 11.37
CA LEU A 270 -13.72 12.49 10.82
C LEU A 270 -13.49 11.00 10.55
N ALA A 271 -12.31 10.65 10.03
CA ALA A 271 -11.92 9.26 9.79
C ALA A 271 -11.76 8.50 11.11
N LYS A 272 -11.23 9.14 12.16
CA LYS A 272 -11.16 8.59 13.52
C LYS A 272 -12.56 8.25 14.05
N ILE A 273 -13.49 9.21 14.01
CA ILE A 273 -14.88 9.01 14.46
C ILE A 273 -15.57 7.94 13.60
N PHE A 274 -15.37 7.96 12.28
CA PHE A 274 -15.88 6.96 11.37
C PHE A 274 -15.39 5.56 11.75
N ALA A 275 -14.09 5.37 11.97
CA ALA A 275 -13.51 4.11 12.39
C ALA A 275 -14.05 3.65 13.76
N GLU A 276 -14.18 4.55 14.74
CA GLU A 276 -14.67 4.21 16.07
C GLU A 276 -16.12 3.70 16.07
N GLU A 277 -16.99 4.33 15.29
CA GLU A 277 -18.41 3.97 15.20
C GLU A 277 -18.62 2.78 14.27
N PHE A 278 -18.05 2.80 13.07
CA PHE A 278 -18.29 1.74 12.08
C PHE A 278 -17.59 0.43 12.43
N SER A 279 -16.49 0.42 13.18
CA SER A 279 -15.86 -0.82 13.65
C SER A 279 -16.79 -1.64 14.56
N LYS A 280 -17.82 -1.03 15.16
CA LYS A 280 -18.80 -1.75 15.99
C LYS A 280 -19.64 -2.75 15.18
N LEU A 281 -19.71 -2.55 13.85
CA LEU A 281 -20.43 -3.40 12.90
C LEU A 281 -19.50 -4.40 12.19
N MET A 282 -18.27 -4.53 12.68
CA MET A 282 -17.21 -5.40 12.15
C MET A 282 -16.61 -6.24 13.28
N GLN A 283 -15.80 -7.23 12.91
CA GLN A 283 -14.96 -8.00 13.83
C GLN A 283 -13.51 -7.96 13.32
N PRO A 284 -12.49 -8.14 14.18
CA PRO A 284 -11.11 -8.26 13.71
C PRO A 284 -10.96 -9.32 12.60
N GLY A 285 -10.26 -9.00 11.52
CA GLY A 285 -10.18 -9.84 10.33
C GLY A 285 -11.45 -9.83 9.47
N TYR A 286 -12.21 -8.73 9.53
CA TYR A 286 -13.39 -8.51 8.68
C TYR A 286 -13.00 -8.39 7.21
N ALA A 287 -11.97 -7.59 6.94
CA ALA A 287 -11.39 -7.46 5.62
C ALA A 287 -10.42 -8.62 5.38
N LEU A 288 -10.62 -9.33 4.29
CA LEU A 288 -9.62 -10.27 3.80
C LEU A 288 -8.45 -9.48 3.17
N PRO A 289 -7.24 -10.06 3.12
CA PRO A 289 -6.15 -9.61 2.27
C PRO A 289 -6.60 -9.64 0.81
N ILE A 290 -7.25 -8.58 0.33
CA ILE A 290 -7.78 -8.49 -1.03
C ILE A 290 -7.01 -7.42 -1.78
N PRO A 291 -6.04 -7.83 -2.60
CA PRO A 291 -5.51 -6.96 -3.64
C PRO A 291 -6.52 -6.37 -4.63
N GLY A 292 -6.42 -5.06 -4.82
CA GLY A 292 -6.93 -4.35 -6.00
C GLY A 292 -8.36 -3.83 -5.94
N LEU A 293 -8.84 -3.32 -4.81
CA LEU A 293 -10.16 -2.69 -4.74
C LEU A 293 -10.06 -1.17 -4.53
N GLY A 294 -10.23 -0.42 -5.62
CA GLY A 294 -11.03 0.80 -5.59
C GLY A 294 -12.50 0.40 -5.71
N GLY A 295 -13.39 0.97 -4.89
CA GLY A 295 -14.84 1.01 -5.07
C GLY A 295 -15.67 -0.29 -5.08
N ALA A 296 -15.14 -1.45 -5.45
CA ALA A 296 -15.88 -2.69 -5.65
C ALA A 296 -16.12 -3.47 -4.35
N GLY A 297 -16.72 -2.80 -3.36
CA GLY A 297 -17.38 -3.41 -2.20
C GLY A 297 -16.56 -4.53 -1.57
N THR A 298 -15.51 -4.14 -0.86
CA THR A 298 -14.70 -5.04 -0.05
C THR A 298 -15.62 -5.94 0.79
N ARG A 299 -15.49 -7.27 0.59
CA ARG A 299 -16.31 -8.27 1.24
C ARG A 299 -15.93 -8.35 2.71
N GLY A 300 -16.86 -7.95 3.56
CA GLY A 300 -16.77 -8.23 4.98
C GLY A 300 -16.94 -9.69 5.33
N ARG A 301 -16.12 -10.19 6.25
CA ARG A 301 -16.40 -11.43 6.97
C ARG A 301 -17.55 -11.17 7.95
N GLU A 302 -18.78 -11.42 7.51
CA GLU A 302 -19.89 -11.51 8.46
C GLU A 302 -19.67 -12.69 9.40
N ASN A 303 -20.06 -12.49 10.66
CA ASN A 303 -20.01 -13.46 11.74
C ASN A 303 -20.35 -14.86 11.22
N GLU A 304 -19.42 -15.81 11.40
CA GLU A 304 -19.77 -17.20 11.60
C GLU A 304 -20.60 -17.26 12.88
N VAL A 305 -21.88 -16.91 12.78
CA VAL A 305 -22.85 -17.28 13.80
C VAL A 305 -22.72 -18.79 13.93
N GLU A 306 -22.53 -19.28 15.16
CA GLU A 306 -22.78 -20.68 15.50
C GLU A 306 -24.21 -21.02 15.06
N VAL A 307 -24.35 -21.42 13.81
CA VAL A 307 -25.58 -21.92 13.26
C VAL A 307 -25.72 -23.30 13.89
N ARG A 308 -26.35 -23.36 15.07
CA ARG A 308 -26.89 -24.59 15.68
C ARG A 308 -28.03 -25.13 14.82
N ILE A 309 -27.77 -25.47 13.56
CA ILE A 309 -28.65 -26.32 12.79
C ILE A 309 -28.41 -27.73 13.31
N LYS A 310 -29.47 -28.35 13.84
CA LYS A 310 -29.51 -29.78 14.13
C LYS A 310 -29.36 -30.55 12.81
N VAL A 311 -28.14 -30.67 12.31
CA VAL A 311 -27.80 -31.56 11.21
C VAL A 311 -27.91 -32.97 11.76
N LYS A 312 -28.92 -33.74 11.31
CA LYS A 312 -28.94 -35.19 11.52
C LYS A 312 -27.79 -35.79 10.70
N LYS A 313 -26.59 -35.83 11.28
CA LYS A 313 -25.43 -36.55 10.70
C LYS A 313 -25.73 -38.05 10.70
N LYS A 314 -25.71 -38.67 9.52
CA LYS A 314 -25.61 -40.12 9.34
C LYS A 314 -24.13 -40.47 9.58
N LYS A 315 -23.84 -41.38 10.51
CA LYS A 315 -22.47 -41.80 10.85
C LYS A 315 -21.87 -42.67 9.73
N SER A 316 -20.75 -42.23 9.20
CA SER A 316 -19.63 -43.00 8.61
C SER A 316 -18.40 -42.13 8.90
N GLY A 317 -17.32 -42.56 9.52
CA GLY A 317 -16.69 -43.88 9.57
C GLY A 317 -15.29 -43.65 8.99
N ASP A 318 -14.34 -43.44 9.90
CA ASP A 318 -12.88 -43.36 9.78
C ASP A 318 -12.25 -42.29 8.88
N GLU A 319 -11.31 -41.50 9.43
CA GLU A 319 -10.05 -41.11 8.78
C GLU A 319 -9.14 -40.28 9.70
N ASP A 320 -7.84 -40.51 9.51
CA ASP A 320 -6.68 -40.14 10.32
C ASP A 320 -6.31 -38.64 10.24
N GLU A 321 -5.77 -38.11 11.34
CA GLU A 321 -5.24 -36.75 11.45
C GLU A 321 -3.80 -36.68 10.89
N GLU A 322 -3.65 -36.16 9.66
CA GLU A 322 -2.38 -35.61 9.18
C GLU A 322 -2.24 -34.15 9.68
N GLU A 323 -1.23 -33.90 10.52
CA GLU A 323 -0.77 -32.55 10.85
C GLU A 323 -0.17 -31.89 9.60
N SER A 324 -0.95 -31.03 8.95
CA SER A 324 -0.45 -30.17 7.88
C SER A 324 0.41 -29.05 8.47
N GLU A 325 1.69 -29.03 8.13
CA GLU A 325 2.56 -27.87 8.33
C GLU A 325 1.93 -26.65 7.63
N GLU A 326 1.50 -25.65 8.41
CA GLU A 326 1.03 -24.38 7.88
C GLU A 326 2.21 -23.66 7.18
N GLU A 327 2.29 -23.80 5.86
CA GLU A 327 3.12 -22.93 5.03
C GLU A 327 2.67 -21.48 5.26
N GLY A 328 3.47 -20.73 6.04
CA GLY A 328 3.24 -19.32 6.31
C GLY A 328 3.16 -18.54 5.01
N ILE A 329 1.95 -18.06 4.68
CA ILE A 329 1.70 -17.23 3.51
C ILE A 329 2.58 -15.97 3.59
N ASP A 330 3.45 -15.76 2.60
CA ASP A 330 4.28 -14.56 2.48
C ASP A 330 3.42 -13.34 2.11
N TRP A 331 2.93 -12.66 3.14
CA TRP A 331 2.02 -11.52 3.02
C TRP A 331 2.63 -10.30 2.31
N ASP A 332 3.96 -10.21 2.22
CA ASP A 332 4.65 -9.12 1.51
C ASP A 332 4.57 -9.25 -0.02
N SER A 333 4.22 -10.44 -0.53
CA SER A 333 4.07 -10.70 -1.97
C SER A 333 2.74 -10.22 -2.58
N PHE A 334 1.79 -9.74 -1.76
CA PHE A 334 0.45 -9.36 -2.22
C PHE A 334 0.39 -7.89 -2.70
N GLU A 335 0.23 -7.68 -4.01
CA GLU A 335 0.15 -6.36 -4.69
C GLU A 335 -1.19 -5.62 -4.50
N GLY A 336 -1.70 -5.60 -3.28
CA GLY A 336 -3.05 -5.13 -2.96
C GLY A 336 -3.24 -3.81 -2.25
N GLY A 337 -4.35 -3.12 -2.54
CA GLY A 337 -4.80 -1.91 -1.86
C GLY A 337 -5.17 -0.81 -2.86
N ASN A 338 -5.65 0.34 -2.37
CA ASN A 338 -5.69 1.53 -3.21
C ASN A 338 -4.24 1.91 -3.60
N TYR A 339 -4.05 2.92 -4.43
CA TYR A 339 -2.69 3.28 -4.79
C TYR A 339 -1.82 3.75 -3.65
N PHE A 340 -2.37 4.54 -2.74
CA PHE A 340 -1.61 5.07 -1.64
C PHE A 340 -1.19 3.93 -0.70
N ASP A 341 -2.01 2.88 -0.57
CA ASP A 341 -1.62 1.62 0.05
C ASP A 341 -0.43 0.96 -0.66
N ARG A 342 -0.42 0.95 -2.00
CA ARG A 342 0.70 0.43 -2.79
C ARG A 342 1.97 1.27 -2.64
N GLU A 343 1.86 2.60 -2.59
CA GLU A 343 2.99 3.48 -2.27
C GLU A 343 3.48 3.28 -0.83
N MET A 344 2.56 3.02 0.11
CA MET A 344 2.90 2.66 1.48
C MET A 344 3.53 1.27 1.59
N LYS A 345 3.46 0.43 0.56
CA LYS A 345 4.22 -0.83 0.46
C LYS A 345 5.61 -0.65 -0.14
N ASP A 346 5.84 0.40 -0.94
CA ASP A 346 7.16 0.66 -1.52
C ASP A 346 8.18 0.92 -0.38
N PRO A 347 9.21 0.06 -0.22
CA PRO A 347 10.20 0.21 0.84
C PRO A 347 10.92 1.57 0.79
N GLU A 348 11.19 2.12 -0.39
CA GLU A 348 11.87 3.41 -0.51
C GLU A 348 10.96 4.56 -0.09
N LYS A 349 9.66 4.48 -0.37
CA LYS A 349 8.67 5.47 0.08
C LYS A 349 8.43 5.41 1.58
N ARG A 350 8.35 4.21 2.15
CA ARG A 350 8.34 4.01 3.60
C ARG A 350 9.56 4.59 4.28
N LYS A 351 10.76 4.33 3.73
CA LYS A 351 12.02 4.94 4.20
C LYS A 351 12.00 6.47 4.07
N GLU A 352 11.47 7.01 2.97
CA GLU A 352 11.33 8.45 2.75
C GLU A 352 10.39 9.10 3.78
N GLN A 353 9.23 8.47 4.03
CA GLN A 353 8.26 8.93 5.01
C GLN A 353 8.82 8.86 6.43
N ALA A 354 9.48 7.74 6.80
CA ALA A 354 10.16 7.59 8.07
C ALA A 354 11.14 8.73 8.34
N TRP A 355 11.95 9.04 7.34
CA TRP A 355 12.90 10.14 7.38
C TRP A 355 12.23 11.51 7.48
N LYS A 356 11.13 11.74 6.76
CA LYS A 356 10.35 12.99 6.84
C LYS A 356 9.78 13.22 8.24
N ASP A 357 9.22 12.17 8.86
CA ASP A 357 8.62 12.27 10.19
C ASP A 357 9.68 12.50 11.27
N PHE A 358 10.81 11.80 11.19
CA PHE A 358 11.96 12.00 12.07
C PHE A 358 12.45 13.47 12.03
N ASN A 359 12.67 14.05 10.84
CA ASN A 359 13.14 15.44 10.74
C ASN A 359 12.12 16.48 11.22
N LYS A 360 10.83 16.12 11.23
CA LYS A 360 9.76 17.00 11.72
C LYS A 360 9.52 16.86 13.24
N GLY A 361 10.25 15.97 13.93
CA GLY A 361 10.01 15.67 15.34
C GLY A 361 8.65 15.01 15.58
N LYS A 362 8.09 14.34 14.56
CA LYS A 362 6.86 13.57 14.71
C LYS A 362 7.17 12.20 15.27
N LYS A 363 6.19 11.58 15.95
CA LYS A 363 6.29 10.17 16.37
C LYS A 363 6.31 9.25 15.15
N ARG A 364 6.87 8.04 15.32
CA ARG A 364 6.78 6.98 14.32
C ARG A 364 5.31 6.64 14.02
N PRO A 365 4.91 6.53 12.74
CA PRO A 365 3.56 6.08 12.41
C PRO A 365 3.28 4.65 12.89
N ASN A 366 2.07 4.39 13.40
CA ASN A 366 1.68 3.07 13.93
C ASN A 366 1.69 1.97 12.86
N TRP A 367 1.43 2.34 11.60
CA TRP A 367 1.36 1.44 10.46
C TRP A 367 2.72 1.02 9.92
N LEU A 368 3.78 1.78 10.22
CA LEU A 368 5.12 1.50 9.72
C LEU A 368 5.85 0.57 10.67
N ASN A 369 6.43 -0.52 10.15
CA ASN A 369 7.18 -1.47 10.98
C ASN A 369 8.30 -0.77 11.76
N TYR A 370 8.44 -1.08 13.05
CA TYR A 370 9.41 -0.46 13.95
C TYR A 370 10.85 -0.59 13.43
N TYR A 371 11.25 -1.78 12.97
CA TYR A 371 12.60 -2.03 12.46
C TYR A 371 12.86 -1.27 11.18
N GLU A 372 11.89 -1.29 10.26
CA GLU A 372 12.02 -0.61 8.99
C GLU A 372 12.15 0.90 9.16
N ALA A 373 11.34 1.50 10.03
CA ALA A 373 11.40 2.92 10.35
C ALA A 373 12.78 3.33 10.89
N LEU A 374 13.32 2.57 11.85
CA LEU A 374 14.61 2.89 12.44
C LEU A 374 15.78 2.60 11.48
N ASP A 375 15.76 1.48 10.76
CA ASP A 375 16.76 1.16 9.73
C ASP A 375 16.83 2.27 8.68
N ALA A 376 15.67 2.76 8.22
CA ALA A 376 15.59 3.90 7.30
C ALA A 376 16.27 5.16 7.83
N VAL A 377 15.98 5.51 9.09
CA VAL A 377 16.53 6.71 9.74
C VAL A 377 18.04 6.58 9.90
N TYR A 378 18.54 5.45 10.42
CA TYR A 378 19.98 5.24 10.60
C TYR A 378 20.74 5.14 9.28
N GLU A 379 20.17 4.50 8.24
CA GLU A 379 20.77 4.51 6.89
C GLU A 379 20.95 5.93 6.36
N ARG A 380 19.95 6.81 6.56
CA ARG A 380 19.99 8.21 6.10
C ARG A 380 20.95 9.06 6.95
N LEU A 381 20.99 8.86 8.27
CA LEU A 381 21.94 9.52 9.16
C LEU A 381 23.38 9.12 8.83
N ALA A 382 23.64 7.83 8.62
CA ALA A 382 24.96 7.32 8.28
C ALA A 382 25.48 7.87 6.94
N ARG A 383 24.61 8.04 5.93
CA ARG A 383 24.98 8.69 4.65
C ARG A 383 25.42 10.15 4.81
N ARG A 384 25.02 10.82 5.89
CA ARG A 384 25.45 12.20 6.19
C ARG A 384 26.78 12.26 6.94
N LEU A 385 27.27 11.14 7.45
CA LEU A 385 28.61 11.09 8.04
C LEU A 385 29.63 11.30 6.92
N ASN A 386 30.51 12.28 7.11
CA ASN A 386 31.60 12.53 6.19
C ASN A 386 32.71 11.49 6.42
N ILE A 387 32.52 10.29 5.88
CA ILE A 387 33.51 9.23 5.95
C ILE A 387 34.55 9.49 4.86
N LYS A 388 35.71 10.03 5.25
CA LYS A 388 36.86 10.16 4.35
C LYS A 388 37.38 8.76 4.02
N ALA A 389 36.88 8.19 2.94
CA ALA A 389 37.43 6.98 2.34
C ALA A 389 38.51 7.39 1.34
N GLU A 390 39.77 7.10 1.65
CA GLU A 390 40.83 7.15 0.63
C GLU A 390 40.58 6.01 -0.35
N VAL A 391 39.86 6.30 -1.44
CA VAL A 391 39.70 5.34 -2.53
C VAL A 391 41.01 5.26 -3.30
N PHE A 392 41.69 4.11 -3.21
CA PHE A 392 42.86 3.80 -4.02
C PHE A 392 42.47 3.65 -5.50
N THR A 393 42.35 4.78 -6.18
CA THR A 393 42.12 4.84 -7.62
C THR A 393 43.48 4.62 -8.28
N ARG A 394 43.63 3.54 -9.06
CA ARG A 394 44.83 3.36 -9.88
C ARG A 394 44.48 3.76 -11.30
N THR A 395 45.38 4.53 -11.91
CA THR A 395 45.32 4.81 -13.34
C THR A 395 46.17 3.75 -14.04
N THR A 396 45.57 3.00 -14.97
CA THR A 396 46.31 2.17 -15.91
C THR A 396 46.15 2.70 -17.32
N LYS A 397 47.12 2.41 -18.19
CA LYS A 397 47.02 2.71 -19.61
C LYS A 397 46.50 1.48 -20.34
N MET A 398 45.40 1.63 -21.06
CA MET A 398 44.87 0.58 -21.92
C MET A 398 44.95 1.01 -23.38
N PRO A 399 45.54 0.19 -24.26
CA PRO A 399 45.61 0.49 -25.68
C PRO A 399 44.22 0.34 -26.30
N ILE A 400 43.61 1.43 -26.77
CA ILE A 400 42.31 1.40 -27.44
C ILE A 400 42.47 0.98 -28.89
N THR A 401 43.47 1.55 -29.57
CA THR A 401 43.70 1.31 -30.99
C THR A 401 45.17 1.12 -31.27
N TRP A 402 45.44 0.25 -32.24
CA TRP A 402 46.79 -0.06 -32.70
C TRP A 402 46.91 0.40 -34.14
N TYR A 403 47.97 1.14 -34.45
CA TYR A 403 48.23 1.66 -35.80
C TYR A 403 49.64 1.33 -36.26
N GLY A 404 49.77 1.13 -37.57
CA GLY A 404 50.99 0.65 -38.19
C GLY A 404 51.28 -0.83 -37.90
N LYS A 405 51.90 -1.48 -38.88
CA LYS A 405 52.40 -2.85 -38.78
C LYS A 405 53.87 -2.85 -39.18
N ARG A 406 54.71 -3.56 -38.44
CA ARG A 406 56.10 -3.86 -38.83
C ARG A 406 56.28 -5.36 -38.93
N ASP A 407 57.33 -5.77 -39.63
CA ASP A 407 57.66 -7.18 -39.76
C ASP A 407 58.08 -7.73 -38.39
N PHE A 408 57.70 -8.98 -38.14
CA PHE A 408 57.97 -9.70 -36.91
C PHE A 408 59.46 -10.00 -36.80
N ASP A 409 60.05 -9.62 -35.67
CA ASP A 409 61.45 -9.86 -35.38
C ASP A 409 61.54 -11.01 -34.36
N PRO A 410 61.95 -12.22 -34.76
CA PRO A 410 61.93 -13.39 -33.87
C PRO A 410 62.87 -13.27 -32.67
N GLU A 411 63.88 -12.39 -32.72
CA GLU A 411 64.81 -12.18 -31.59
C GLU A 411 64.23 -11.22 -30.56
N ARG A 412 63.41 -10.24 -31.00
CA ARG A 412 62.84 -9.20 -30.14
C ARG A 412 61.40 -9.43 -29.75
N ASP A 413 60.64 -10.14 -30.57
CA ASP A 413 59.20 -10.23 -30.46
C ASP A 413 58.70 -11.56 -29.90
N LYS A 414 57.83 -11.44 -28.89
CA LYS A 414 57.00 -12.58 -28.47
C LYS A 414 55.97 -12.93 -29.57
N PRO A 415 55.73 -14.22 -29.85
CA PRO A 415 54.80 -14.69 -30.88
C PRO A 415 53.33 -14.59 -30.43
N LYS A 416 52.90 -13.40 -29.99
CA LYS A 416 51.51 -13.10 -29.61
C LYS A 416 50.99 -11.95 -30.47
N HIS A 417 49.72 -12.06 -30.88
CA HIS A 417 49.01 -11.07 -31.69
C HIS A 417 49.70 -10.74 -33.03
N LEU A 418 50.20 -11.78 -33.72
CA LEU A 418 50.75 -11.68 -35.06
C LEU A 418 49.62 -11.70 -36.10
N THR A 419 49.83 -11.00 -37.22
CA THR A 419 48.94 -11.03 -38.38
C THR A 419 49.76 -11.19 -39.64
N PHE A 420 49.28 -11.93 -40.63
CA PHE A 420 49.95 -11.99 -41.93
C PHE A 420 49.84 -10.65 -42.66
N GLY A 421 50.87 -10.31 -43.44
CA GLY A 421 50.90 -9.17 -44.33
C GLY A 421 52.06 -9.25 -45.31
N PHE A 422 52.20 -8.26 -46.17
CA PHE A 422 53.27 -8.21 -47.17
C PHE A 422 54.36 -7.22 -46.75
N ASN A 423 55.63 -7.59 -46.84
CA ASN A 423 56.75 -6.65 -46.64
C ASN A 423 56.88 -5.70 -47.85
N GLU A 424 57.85 -4.78 -47.82
CA GLU A 424 58.08 -3.82 -48.91
C GLU A 424 58.44 -4.49 -50.25
N LYS A 425 58.87 -5.76 -50.22
CA LYS A 425 59.19 -6.58 -51.40
C LYS A 425 57.99 -7.40 -51.90
N GLY A 426 56.84 -7.32 -51.25
CA GLY A 426 55.65 -8.10 -51.61
C GLY A 426 55.65 -9.55 -51.12
N GLU A 427 56.57 -9.92 -50.22
CA GLU A 427 56.63 -11.27 -49.66
C GLU A 427 55.70 -11.39 -48.45
N VAL A 428 55.06 -12.55 -48.29
CA VAL A 428 54.21 -12.83 -47.13
C VAL A 428 55.09 -12.98 -45.89
N VAL A 429 54.90 -12.08 -44.94
CA VAL A 429 55.61 -12.06 -43.66
C VAL A 429 54.62 -11.99 -42.50
N LEU A 430 55.06 -12.45 -41.33
CA LEU A 430 54.35 -12.18 -40.08
C LEU A 430 54.57 -10.72 -39.70
N LYS A 431 53.50 -9.99 -39.43
CA LYS A 431 53.54 -8.60 -38.96
C LYS A 431 53.03 -8.46 -37.55
N LYS A 432 53.66 -7.56 -36.81
CA LYS A 432 53.28 -7.14 -35.46
C LYS A 432 52.87 -5.68 -35.46
N LYS A 433 51.87 -5.34 -34.64
CA LYS A 433 51.40 -3.96 -34.46
C LYS A 433 52.54 -3.10 -33.89
N ARG A 434 52.80 -1.94 -34.50
CA ARG A 434 53.98 -1.11 -34.20
C ARG A 434 53.71 -0.10 -33.09
N TRP A 435 52.57 0.58 -33.16
CA TRP A 435 52.20 1.66 -32.25
C TRP A 435 50.80 1.43 -31.70
N HIS A 436 50.54 1.96 -30.52
CA HIS A 436 49.20 2.03 -29.94
C HIS A 436 48.95 3.41 -29.37
N HIS A 437 47.67 3.79 -29.35
CA HIS A 437 47.20 4.92 -28.58
C HIS A 437 46.60 4.40 -27.28
N ASP A 438 47.19 4.82 -26.17
CA ASP A 438 46.73 4.47 -24.83
C ASP A 438 45.73 5.51 -24.34
N MET A 439 44.67 5.02 -23.70
CA MET A 439 43.81 5.84 -22.85
C MET A 439 44.09 5.51 -21.40
N ASN A 440 44.13 6.55 -20.56
CA ASN A 440 44.16 6.39 -19.12
C ASN A 440 42.78 5.88 -18.66
N LEU A 441 42.75 4.68 -18.12
CA LEU A 441 41.60 4.13 -17.41
C LEU A 441 41.85 4.31 -15.92
N GLU A 442 41.02 5.13 -15.29
CA GLU A 442 40.88 5.16 -13.85
C GLU A 442 39.94 4.04 -13.43
N TYR A 443 40.42 3.14 -12.59
CA TYR A 443 39.59 2.12 -11.99
C TYR A 443 39.88 2.03 -10.50
N LYS A 444 38.82 1.78 -9.72
CA LYS A 444 38.92 1.53 -8.29
C LYS A 444 39.51 0.14 -8.11
N VAL A 445 40.70 0.06 -7.52
CA VAL A 445 41.28 -1.23 -7.18
C VAL A 445 40.67 -1.67 -5.85
N ALA A 446 39.86 -2.73 -5.90
CA ALA A 446 39.51 -3.41 -4.66
C ALA A 446 40.79 -4.08 -4.14
N GLU A 447 41.33 -3.60 -3.02
CA GLU A 447 42.49 -4.22 -2.40
C GLU A 447 42.22 -5.72 -2.18
N LYS A 448 43.11 -6.56 -2.70
CA LYS A 448 43.17 -7.96 -2.28
C LYS A 448 43.67 -7.95 -0.83
N GLY A 449 42.88 -8.51 0.08
CA GLY A 449 43.24 -8.59 1.50
C GLY A 449 42.57 -7.56 2.40
N PHE A 450 41.50 -6.88 1.97
CA PHE A 450 40.68 -6.11 2.90
C PHE A 450 40.23 -7.02 4.05
N PRO A 451 40.45 -6.63 5.33
CA PRO A 451 40.16 -7.49 6.46
C PRO A 451 38.68 -7.88 6.44
N GLU A 452 38.42 -9.18 6.54
CA GLU A 452 37.05 -9.68 6.66
C GLU A 452 36.55 -9.30 8.06
N VAL A 453 35.71 -8.27 8.14
CA VAL A 453 35.04 -7.91 9.39
C VAL A 453 33.91 -8.89 9.62
N ARG A 454 34.23 -10.02 10.26
CA ARG A 454 33.29 -11.10 10.54
C ARG A 454 32.30 -10.77 11.66
N PHE A 455 32.69 -9.86 12.57
CA PHE A 455 32.04 -9.73 13.86
C PHE A 455 32.11 -8.30 14.40
N VAL A 456 30.97 -7.76 14.82
CA VAL A 456 30.87 -6.49 15.56
C VAL A 456 30.22 -6.78 16.91
N MET A 457 30.83 -6.31 17.99
CA MET A 457 30.23 -6.36 19.34
C MET A 457 29.69 -4.98 19.69
N ILE A 458 28.43 -4.90 20.07
CA ILE A 458 27.80 -3.67 20.54
C ILE A 458 27.34 -3.87 21.99
N ASP A 459 27.83 -3.01 22.87
CA ASP A 459 27.38 -2.90 24.25
C ASP A 459 25.94 -2.35 24.26
N THR A 460 25.06 -3.04 24.97
CA THR A 460 23.67 -2.63 25.19
C THR A 460 23.31 -2.58 26.66
N SER A 461 24.28 -2.38 27.55
CA SER A 461 24.06 -2.15 28.98
C SER A 461 23.15 -0.95 29.25
N GLY A 462 22.55 -0.90 30.44
CA GLY A 462 21.66 0.19 30.86
C GLY A 462 22.30 1.57 30.71
N SER A 463 23.61 1.67 30.98
CA SER A 463 24.39 2.91 30.83
C SER A 463 24.43 3.45 29.39
N MET A 464 24.16 2.61 28.39
CA MET A 464 24.10 3.00 26.98
C MET A 464 22.84 3.81 26.64
N LYS A 465 21.80 3.77 27.50
CA LYS A 465 20.63 4.65 27.39
C LYS A 465 20.96 6.11 27.71
N GLU A 466 21.95 6.35 28.55
CA GLU A 466 22.32 7.70 29.00
C GLU A 466 22.98 8.50 27.87
N ASN A 467 23.04 9.81 28.05
CA ASN A 467 23.86 10.67 27.19
C ASN A 467 25.37 10.43 27.38
N PRO A 468 26.25 10.96 26.51
CA PRO A 468 27.70 10.76 26.63
C PRO A 468 28.32 11.16 27.98
N ASN A 469 27.67 12.04 28.73
CA ASN A 469 28.12 12.52 30.04
C ASN A 469 27.51 11.74 31.21
N GLY A 470 26.73 10.68 30.94
CA GLY A 470 26.09 9.85 31.96
C GLY A 470 24.80 10.42 32.57
N GLY A 471 24.08 11.27 31.84
CA GLY A 471 22.81 11.87 32.30
C GLY A 471 21.60 11.55 31.40
N ASP A 472 20.41 11.93 31.87
CA ASP A 472 19.12 11.60 31.23
C ASP A 472 18.75 12.48 30.03
N ASN A 473 19.55 13.50 29.71
CA ASN A 473 19.29 14.37 28.56
C ASN A 473 19.70 13.69 27.24
N VAL A 474 18.90 12.71 26.83
CA VAL A 474 19.09 11.86 25.66
C VAL A 474 18.44 12.44 24.40
N GLY A 475 17.84 13.63 24.50
CA GLY A 475 17.14 14.28 23.40
C GLY A 475 15.76 13.67 23.11
N ASP A 476 15.26 13.87 21.88
CA ASP A 476 13.93 13.41 21.48
C ASP A 476 13.84 11.87 21.39
N THR A 477 12.91 11.29 22.14
CA THR A 477 12.61 9.85 22.17
C THR A 477 11.35 9.49 21.39
N SER A 478 10.69 10.47 20.75
CA SER A 478 9.43 10.27 20.04
C SER A 478 9.53 9.30 18.87
N TYR A 479 10.71 9.26 18.22
CA TYR A 479 11.00 8.41 17.07
C TYR A 479 12.06 7.33 17.38
N ILE A 480 13.17 7.72 18.01
CA ILE A 480 14.25 6.81 18.43
C ILE A 480 14.09 6.56 19.93
N PRO A 481 13.70 5.34 20.38
CA PRO A 481 13.29 5.14 21.78
C PRO A 481 14.36 5.43 22.83
N TRP A 482 15.63 5.28 22.48
CA TRP A 482 16.78 5.60 23.33
C TRP A 482 17.29 7.03 23.16
N GLY A 483 16.57 7.89 22.42
CA GLY A 483 16.95 9.28 22.21
C GLY A 483 18.01 9.50 21.13
N ILE A 484 18.03 10.71 20.57
CA ILE A 484 19.00 11.15 19.55
C ILE A 484 20.39 11.53 20.12
N ASN A 485 20.54 11.51 21.44
CA ASN A 485 21.76 11.91 22.13
C ASN A 485 22.21 10.87 23.18
N SER A 486 21.79 9.61 23.08
CA SER A 486 22.33 8.56 23.96
C SER A 486 23.64 7.97 23.41
N LYS A 487 24.44 7.35 24.30
CA LYS A 487 25.64 6.60 23.92
C LYS A 487 25.30 5.53 22.88
N TYR A 488 24.15 4.87 23.04
CA TYR A 488 23.68 3.85 22.09
C TYR A 488 23.36 4.42 20.71
N HIS A 489 22.76 5.62 20.63
CA HIS A 489 22.54 6.30 19.36
C HIS A 489 23.84 6.49 18.59
N TYR A 490 24.89 6.98 19.26
CA TYR A 490 26.19 7.20 18.63
C TYR A 490 26.88 5.88 18.25
N ALA A 491 26.77 4.83 19.07
CA ALA A 491 27.29 3.50 18.75
C ALA A 491 26.64 2.91 17.49
N LEU A 492 25.31 3.01 17.38
CA LEU A 492 24.59 2.61 16.18
C LEU A 492 24.95 3.47 14.97
N LEU A 493 25.08 4.78 15.15
CA LEU A 493 25.44 5.68 14.06
C LEU A 493 26.85 5.35 13.52
N ALA A 494 27.80 5.04 14.40
CA ALA A 494 29.13 4.56 14.01
C ALA A 494 29.06 3.23 13.26
N TRP A 495 28.24 2.28 13.73
CA TRP A 495 28.08 0.99 13.08
C TRP A 495 27.40 1.09 11.70
N TYR A 496 26.32 1.85 11.57
CA TYR A 496 25.69 2.12 10.28
C TYR A 496 26.61 2.93 9.35
N GLY A 497 27.39 3.86 9.91
CA GLY A 497 28.46 4.56 9.18
C GLY A 497 29.48 3.59 8.60
N PHE A 498 29.92 2.61 9.39
CA PHE A 498 30.80 1.55 8.93
C PHE A 498 30.17 0.69 7.83
N VAL A 499 28.89 0.30 7.96
CA VAL A 499 28.16 -0.42 6.90
C VAL A 499 28.07 0.42 5.62
N GLU A 500 27.80 1.72 5.75
CA GLU A 500 27.74 2.66 4.62
C GLU A 500 29.11 2.81 3.94
N TYR A 501 30.19 2.89 4.72
CA TYR A 501 31.55 2.88 4.20
C TYR A 501 31.85 1.61 3.39
N LEU A 502 31.51 0.43 3.93
CA LEU A 502 31.67 -0.83 3.20
C LEU A 502 30.85 -0.85 1.91
N ARG A 503 29.64 -0.27 1.93
CA ARG A 503 28.77 -0.16 0.76
C ARG A 503 29.37 0.74 -0.32
N GLN A 504 29.83 1.94 0.04
CA GLN A 504 30.43 2.92 -0.88
C GLN A 504 31.72 2.43 -1.54
N ASN A 505 32.46 1.56 -0.85
CA ASN A 505 33.71 0.95 -1.34
C ASN A 505 33.50 -0.42 -2.02
N TYR A 506 32.25 -0.86 -2.23
CA TYR A 506 31.91 -2.17 -2.82
C TYR A 506 32.49 -3.38 -2.04
N LEU A 507 32.76 -3.19 -0.74
CA LEU A 507 33.29 -4.21 0.16
C LEU A 507 32.17 -5.02 0.82
N LEU A 508 30.98 -4.45 0.95
CA LEU A 508 29.83 -5.09 1.61
C LEU A 508 29.46 -6.46 1.01
N LYS A 509 29.64 -6.66 -0.30
CA LYS A 509 29.40 -7.95 -0.97
C LYS A 509 30.48 -9.01 -0.69
N LYS A 510 31.64 -8.60 -0.17
CA LYS A 510 32.80 -9.46 0.09
C LYS A 510 32.99 -9.76 1.57
N THR A 511 32.26 -9.08 2.44
CA THR A 511 32.39 -9.19 3.89
C THR A 511 31.14 -9.81 4.47
N THR A 512 31.31 -10.83 5.32
CA THR A 512 30.22 -11.39 6.12
C THR A 512 30.07 -10.58 7.40
N ILE A 513 28.93 -9.91 7.61
CA ILE A 513 28.70 -9.12 8.83
C ILE A 513 27.90 -9.97 9.80
N SER A 514 28.49 -10.23 10.97
CA SER A 514 27.78 -10.75 12.15
C SER A 514 27.83 -9.72 13.26
N LEU A 515 26.80 -9.71 14.11
CA LEU A 515 26.70 -8.78 15.23
C LEU A 515 26.37 -9.55 16.50
N ALA A 516 27.14 -9.28 17.56
CA ALA A 516 26.81 -9.67 18.91
C ALA A 516 26.38 -8.43 19.70
N ASN A 517 25.16 -8.49 20.21
CA ASN A 517 24.59 -7.52 21.12
C ASN A 517 24.74 -8.12 22.53
N PHE A 518 25.50 -7.46 23.41
CA PHE A 518 25.78 -7.95 24.75
C PHE A 518 25.27 -7.00 25.83
N SER A 519 24.74 -7.58 26.90
CA SER A 519 24.31 -6.97 28.16
C SER A 519 24.22 -8.12 29.18
N ASP A 520 23.05 -8.37 29.79
CA ASP A 520 22.81 -9.54 30.63
C ASP A 520 22.98 -10.87 29.85
N VAL A 521 22.58 -10.86 28.57
CA VAL A 521 22.72 -12.00 27.66
C VAL A 521 23.46 -11.55 26.41
N THR A 522 24.27 -12.42 25.81
CA THR A 522 24.86 -12.17 24.49
C THR A 522 23.96 -12.76 23.41
N ALA A 523 23.28 -11.91 22.64
CA ALA A 523 22.53 -12.32 21.47
C ALA A 523 23.40 -12.21 20.22
N LEU A 524 23.36 -13.23 19.36
CA LEU A 524 24.16 -13.29 18.13
C LEU A 524 23.24 -13.29 16.90
N ALA A 525 23.57 -12.45 15.92
CA ALA A 525 22.96 -12.46 14.60
C ALA A 525 24.03 -12.62 13.51
N ARG A 526 23.75 -13.50 12.54
CA ARG A 526 24.60 -13.72 11.36
C ARG A 526 23.89 -13.18 10.13
N GLY A 527 24.63 -12.44 9.29
CA GLY A 527 24.07 -11.77 8.11
C GLY A 527 23.68 -10.33 8.42
N LEU A 528 23.79 -9.45 7.42
CA LEU A 528 23.58 -8.02 7.58
C LEU A 528 22.16 -7.68 8.05
N GLU A 529 21.14 -8.35 7.50
CA GLU A 529 19.75 -8.05 7.83
C GLU A 529 19.41 -8.44 9.27
N GLN A 530 19.82 -9.65 9.69
CA GLN A 530 19.64 -10.12 11.05
C GLN A 530 20.46 -9.26 12.03
N ALA A 531 21.68 -8.87 11.65
CA ALA A 531 22.51 -7.97 12.43
C ALA A 531 21.83 -6.61 12.65
N LYS A 532 21.22 -6.03 11.60
CA LYS A 532 20.46 -4.77 11.69
C LYS A 532 19.26 -4.91 12.60
N LYS A 533 18.47 -5.98 12.43
CA LYS A 533 17.32 -6.26 13.31
C LYS A 533 17.76 -6.40 14.78
N LEU A 534 18.88 -7.09 15.04
CA LEU A 534 19.40 -7.27 16.40
C LEU A 534 19.94 -5.96 17.00
N ALA A 535 20.65 -5.15 16.22
CA ALA A 535 21.16 -3.85 16.66
C ALA A 535 20.02 -2.85 16.97
N LEU A 536 18.87 -2.97 16.33
CA LEU A 536 17.70 -2.13 16.61
C LEU A 536 16.83 -2.64 17.77
N LYS A 537 17.25 -3.72 18.45
CA LYS A 537 16.64 -4.29 19.67
C LYS A 537 17.67 -4.33 20.82
N PRO A 538 18.14 -3.19 21.34
CA PRO A 538 19.00 -3.18 22.53
C PRO A 538 18.29 -3.79 23.74
N GLN A 539 19.05 -4.49 24.58
CA GLN A 539 18.54 -5.13 25.80
C GLN A 539 18.39 -4.10 26.94
N PHE A 540 19.40 -3.24 27.11
CA PHE A 540 19.47 -2.25 28.18
C PHE A 540 19.29 -2.85 29.58
N GLY A 541 19.91 -4.01 29.78
CA GLY A 541 19.97 -4.71 31.05
C GLY A 541 21.20 -4.30 31.86
N ASP A 542 21.45 -5.01 32.94
CA ASP A 542 22.67 -4.81 33.71
C ASP A 542 23.84 -5.50 32.99
N THR A 543 25.07 -5.21 33.42
CA THR A 543 26.25 -5.91 32.88
C THR A 543 27.24 -6.03 34.01
N TYR A 544 27.33 -7.24 34.55
CA TYR A 544 28.32 -7.61 35.56
C TYR A 544 29.44 -8.35 34.84
N ILE A 545 30.64 -7.76 34.81
CA ILE A 545 31.84 -8.47 34.40
C ILE A 545 32.34 -9.18 35.64
N ASP A 546 32.14 -10.49 35.70
CA ASP A 546 32.76 -11.33 36.73
C ASP A 546 34.25 -11.45 36.40
N ILE A 547 35.13 -11.00 37.30
CA ILE A 547 36.59 -10.93 37.09
C ILE A 547 37.29 -12.17 37.70
N ASP A 548 36.53 -13.15 38.17
CA ASP A 548 37.05 -14.37 38.81
C ASP A 548 37.94 -15.25 37.90
#